data_AF-A0A1X1ZRS0-F1
#
_entry.id   AF-A0A1X1ZRS0-F1
#
_cell.length_a   1.000
_cell.length_b   1.000
_cell.length_c   1.000
_cell.angle_alpha   90.00
_cell.angle_beta   90.00
_cell.angle_gamma   90.00
#
_symmetry.space_group_name_H-M   'P 1'
#
loop_
_entity.id
_entity.type
_entity.pdbx_description
1 polymer ?
#
loop_
_entity_poly.entity_id
_entity_poly.type
_entity_poly.pdbx_seq_one_letter_code
_entity_poly.pdbx_strand_id
1 'polypeptide(L)'
;MHRPAGEAELSAAAAETADQLQAGYFLRVLAQNRRHVEHRVAEYRKAIAAAEAAGDTERAASLRRMARLEEKDREALDGMIEKLRGRFPSRAQGGAARLSRRARPAVR
;
A
#
# COMPACT_ATOMS: atom_id res chain seq x y z
N MET A 1 33.43 24.69 15.18
CA MET A 1 32.69 24.54 13.91
C MET A 1 31.20 24.47 14.22
N HIS A 2 30.50 25.61 14.24
CA HIS A 2 29.06 25.66 14.48
C HIS A 2 28.37 25.44 13.13
N ARG A 3 27.71 24.30 12.93
CA ARG A 3 26.88 24.12 11.74
C ARG A 3 25.73 25.13 11.84
N PRO A 4 25.47 25.98 10.82
CA PRO A 4 24.39 26.94 10.92
C PRO A 4 23.05 26.19 10.96
N ALA A 5 22.20 26.53 11.92
CA ALA A 5 20.93 25.84 12.19
C ALA A 5 20.05 25.71 10.93
N GLY A 6 20.11 26.69 10.02
CA GLY A 6 19.38 26.65 8.74
C GLY A 6 19.82 25.54 7.78
N GLU A 7 21.10 25.12 7.78
CA GLU A 7 21.52 23.97 6.95
C GLU A 7 21.01 22.65 7.50
N ALA A 8 20.93 22.51 8.83
CA ALA A 8 20.41 21.32 9.48
C ALA A 8 18.90 21.16 9.23
N GLU A 9 18.14 22.25 9.30
CA GLU A 9 16.71 22.26 8.97
C GLU A 9 16.45 21.93 7.48
N LEU A 10 17.23 22.50 6.57
CA LEU A 10 17.14 22.16 5.14
C LEU A 10 17.48 20.69 4.87
N SER A 11 18.49 20.15 5.54
CA SER A 11 18.86 18.73 5.42
C SER A 11 17.77 17.80 5.99
N ALA A 12 17.15 18.17 7.10
CA ALA A 12 16.04 17.41 7.67
C ALA A 12 14.81 17.41 6.76
N ALA A 13 14.45 18.58 6.20
CA ALA A 13 13.35 18.70 5.25
C ALA A 13 13.60 17.89 3.95
N ALA A 14 14.85 17.82 3.48
CA ALA A 14 15.23 16.99 2.34
C ALA A 14 15.08 15.50 2.66
N ALA A 15 15.50 15.05 3.84
CA ALA A 15 15.33 13.67 4.30
C ALA A 15 13.85 13.27 4.41
N GLU A 16 13.01 14.12 4.99
CA GLU A 16 11.56 13.87 5.05
C GLU A 16 10.92 13.76 3.66
N THR A 17 11.38 14.56 2.70
CA THR A 17 10.92 14.50 1.32
C THR A 17 11.34 13.19 0.66
N ALA A 18 12.58 12.76 0.87
CA ALA A 18 13.09 11.49 0.36
C ALA A 18 12.28 10.30 0.93
N ASP A 19 12.03 10.30 2.24
CA ASP A 19 11.22 9.27 2.90
C ASP A 19 9.79 9.21 2.33
N GLN A 20 9.16 10.37 2.07
CA GLN A 20 7.83 10.42 1.44
C GLN A 20 7.82 9.84 0.02
N LEU A 21 8.85 10.15 -0.77
CA LEU A 21 8.98 9.61 -2.13
C LEU A 21 9.20 8.09 -2.11
N GLN A 22 10.05 7.61 -1.20
CA GLN A 22 10.33 6.19 -1.00
C GLN A 22 9.08 5.43 -0.53
N ALA A 23 8.33 5.99 0.42
CA ALA A 23 7.05 5.43 0.85
C ALA A 23 6.06 5.35 -0.31
N GLY A 24 5.97 6.40 -1.15
CA GLY A 24 5.14 6.40 -2.35
C GLY A 24 5.53 5.30 -3.35
N TYR A 25 6.84 5.07 -3.54
CA TYR A 25 7.34 3.96 -4.36
C TYR A 25 6.92 2.59 -3.80
N PHE A 26 7.17 2.33 -2.52
CA PHE A 26 6.80 1.06 -1.89
C PHE A 26 5.29 0.81 -1.91
N LEU A 27 4.46 1.84 -1.70
CA LEU A 27 3.02 1.70 -1.83
C LEU A 27 2.60 1.21 -3.22
N ARG A 28 3.24 1.70 -4.29
CA ARG A 28 2.94 1.23 -5.65
C ARG A 28 3.35 -0.24 -5.85
N VAL A 29 4.54 -0.62 -5.39
CA VAL A 29 5.06 -2.00 -5.49
C VAL A 29 4.17 -2.96 -4.69
N LEU A 30 3.83 -2.63 -3.44
CA LEU A 30 2.96 -3.44 -2.59
C LEU A 30 1.55 -3.59 -3.20
N ALA A 31 0.99 -2.50 -3.74
CA ALA A 31 -0.32 -2.54 -4.38
C ALA A 31 -0.31 -3.35 -5.70
N GLN A 32 0.81 -3.40 -6.42
CA GLN A 32 0.98 -4.27 -7.57
C GLN A 32 1.08 -5.74 -7.13
N ASN A 33 1.88 -6.03 -6.11
CA ASN A 33 2.03 -7.39 -5.57
C ASN A 33 0.69 -7.93 -5.04
N ARG A 34 -0.04 -7.13 -4.27
CA ARG A 34 -1.37 -7.47 -3.77
C ARG A 34 -2.33 -7.89 -4.88
N ARG A 35 -2.33 -7.16 -6.00
CA ARG A 35 -3.15 -7.50 -7.18
C ARG A 35 -2.73 -8.82 -7.83
N HIS A 36 -1.43 -9.10 -7.87
CA HIS A 36 -0.91 -10.37 -8.39
C HIS A 36 -1.34 -11.55 -7.51
N VAL A 37 -1.24 -11.41 -6.19
CA VAL A 37 -1.72 -12.41 -5.23
C VAL A 37 -3.23 -12.62 -5.36
N GLU A 38 -4.02 -11.55 -5.45
CA GLU A 38 -5.48 -11.65 -5.70
C GLU A 38 -5.81 -12.44 -6.98
N HIS A 39 -5.06 -12.20 -8.06
CA HIS A 39 -5.22 -12.96 -9.29
C HIS A 39 -4.92 -14.45 -9.08
N ARG A 40 -3.80 -14.78 -8.41
CA ARG A 40 -3.45 -16.18 -8.11
C ARG A 40 -4.50 -16.87 -7.24
N VAL A 41 -5.04 -16.20 -6.23
CA VAL A 41 -6.15 -16.72 -5.42
C VAL A 41 -7.37 -17.04 -6.29
N ALA A 42 -7.72 -16.16 -7.23
CA ALA A 42 -8.82 -16.40 -8.16
C ALA A 42 -8.57 -17.62 -9.05
N GLU A 43 -7.36 -17.79 -9.57
CA GLU A 43 -6.97 -18.95 -10.37
C GLU A 43 -6.99 -20.25 -9.55
N TYR A 44 -6.52 -20.23 -8.30
CA TYR A 44 -6.64 -21.40 -7.42
C TYR A 44 -8.09 -21.77 -7.16
N ARG A 45 -9.00 -20.81 -6.96
CA ARG A 45 -10.43 -21.08 -6.77
C ARG A 45 -11.04 -21.79 -7.99
N LYS A 46 -10.69 -21.35 -9.21
CA LYS A 46 -11.12 -22.02 -10.45
C LYS A 46 -10.57 -23.45 -10.54
N ALA A 47 -9.28 -23.63 -10.25
CA ALA A 47 -8.63 -24.94 -10.29
C ALA A 47 -9.21 -25.92 -9.24
N ILE A 48 -9.57 -25.41 -8.05
CA ILE A 48 -10.24 -26.22 -7.02
C ILE A 48 -11.59 -26.70 -7.53
N ALA A 49 -12.42 -25.82 -8.08
CA ALA A 49 -13.73 -26.19 -8.62
C ALA A 49 -13.61 -27.23 -9.75
N ALA A 50 -12.61 -27.09 -10.63
CA ALA A 50 -12.34 -28.05 -11.69
C ALA A 50 -11.92 -29.43 -11.14
N ALA A 51 -11.03 -29.46 -10.14
CA ALA A 51 -10.61 -30.71 -9.50
C ALA A 51 -11.77 -31.39 -8.75
N GLU A 52 -12.61 -30.62 -8.05
CA GLU A 52 -13.82 -31.13 -7.39
C GLU A 52 -14.81 -31.73 -8.40
N ALA A 53 -15.05 -31.06 -9.52
CA ALA A 53 -15.92 -31.56 -10.58
C ALA A 53 -15.39 -32.86 -11.22
N ALA A 54 -14.07 -33.03 -11.26
CA ALA A 54 -13.41 -34.25 -11.74
C ALA A 54 -13.36 -35.37 -10.68
N GLY A 55 -13.80 -35.12 -9.44
CA GLY A 55 -13.69 -36.07 -8.33
C GLY A 55 -12.26 -36.20 -7.76
N ASP A 56 -11.33 -35.34 -8.18
CA ASP A 56 -9.93 -35.36 -7.74
C ASP A 56 -9.79 -34.63 -6.40
N THR A 57 -10.15 -35.35 -5.33
CA THR A 57 -10.16 -34.83 -3.96
C THR A 57 -8.76 -34.50 -3.44
N GLU A 58 -7.74 -35.26 -3.84
CA GLU A 58 -6.35 -35.04 -3.44
C GLU A 58 -5.80 -33.75 -4.06
N ARG A 59 -6.02 -33.56 -5.36
CA ARG A 59 -5.63 -32.33 -6.05
C ARG A 59 -6.36 -31.12 -5.48
N ALA A 60 -7.66 -31.24 -5.24
CA ALA A 60 -8.45 -30.18 -4.61
C ALA A 60 -7.90 -29.82 -3.21
N ALA A 61 -7.52 -30.81 -2.39
CA ALA A 61 -6.91 -30.57 -1.08
C ALA A 61 -5.55 -29.85 -1.18
N SER A 62 -4.71 -30.24 -2.14
CA SER A 62 -3.43 -29.58 -2.39
C SER A 62 -3.60 -28.13 -2.83
N LEU A 63 -4.52 -27.87 -3.77
CA LEU A 63 -4.83 -26.52 -4.25
C LEU A 63 -5.39 -25.62 -3.14
N ARG A 64 -6.24 -26.14 -2.25
CA ARG A 64 -6.72 -25.39 -1.08
C ARG A 64 -5.59 -24.99 -0.13
N ARG A 65 -4.58 -25.84 0.07
CA ARG A 65 -3.40 -25.48 0.87
C ARG A 65 -2.63 -24.33 0.24
N MET A 66 -2.43 -24.36 -1.08
CA MET A 66 -1.74 -23.27 -1.79
C MET A 66 -2.54 -21.96 -1.75
N ALA A 67 -3.85 -22.03 -1.99
CA ALA A 67 -4.74 -20.86 -1.90
C ALA A 67 -4.69 -20.19 -0.53
N ARG A 68 -4.60 -20.97 0.56
CA ARG A 68 -4.48 -20.44 1.93
C ARG A 68 -3.14 -19.73 2.17
N LEU A 69 -2.06 -20.14 1.52
CA LEU A 69 -0.77 -19.44 1.63
C LEU A 69 -0.85 -18.08 0.94
N GLU A 70 -1.38 -18.03 -0.27
CA GLU A 70 -1.59 -16.76 -0.99
C GLU A 70 -2.51 -15.81 -0.22
N GLU A 71 -3.55 -16.35 0.42
CA GLU A 71 -4.47 -15.55 1.24
C GLU A 71 -3.75 -14.91 2.43
N LYS A 72 -2.84 -15.63 3.09
CA LYS A 72 -1.99 -15.07 4.16
C LYS A 72 -1.03 -14.01 3.63
N ASP A 73 -0.46 -14.22 2.45
CA ASP A 73 0.41 -13.23 1.81
C ASP A 73 -0.37 -11.94 1.49
N ARG A 74 -1.62 -12.07 1.02
CA ARG A 74 -2.52 -10.93 0.80
C ARG A 74 -2.77 -10.14 2.09
N GLU A 75 -3.11 -10.82 3.17
CA GLU A 75 -3.33 -10.20 4.48
C GLU A 75 -2.07 -9.48 4.99
N ALA A 76 -0.89 -10.08 4.81
CA ALA A 76 0.38 -9.47 5.17
C ALA A 76 0.66 -8.19 4.35
N LEU A 77 0.42 -8.23 3.04
CA LEU A 77 0.55 -7.07 2.16
C LEU A 77 -0.42 -5.95 2.54
N ASP A 78 -1.67 -6.27 2.86
CA ASP A 78 -2.67 -5.30 3.32
C ASP A 78 -2.20 -4.60 4.60
N GLY A 79 -1.69 -5.36 5.58
CA GLY A 79 -1.12 -4.80 6.80
C GLY A 79 0.10 -3.91 6.57
N MET A 80 0.98 -4.25 5.62
CA MET A 80 2.12 -3.41 5.26
C MET A 80 1.68 -2.10 4.60
N ILE A 81 0.72 -2.16 3.68
CA ILE A 81 0.15 -1.00 2.99
C ILE A 81 -0.49 -0.04 4.00
N GLU A 82 -1.28 -0.57 4.94
CA GLU A 82 -1.94 0.24 5.96
C GLU A 82 -0.94 0.95 6.86
N LYS A 83 0.05 0.21 7.39
CA LYS A 83 1.12 0.79 8.24
C LYS A 83 1.89 1.89 7.50
N LEU A 84 2.20 1.67 6.23
CA LEU A 84 2.96 2.63 5.44
C LEU A 84 2.14 3.89 5.14
N ARG A 85 0.84 3.75 4.84
CA ARG A 85 -0.09 4.89 4.69
C ARG A 85 -0.26 5.68 5.99
N GLY A 86 -0.34 5.00 7.13
CA GLY A 86 -0.46 5.64 8.44
C GLY A 86 0.78 6.45 8.80
N ARG A 87 1.99 5.91 8.53
CA ARG A 87 3.26 6.59 8.80
C ARG A 87 3.54 7.74 7.85
N PHE A 88 3.15 7.61 6.58
CA PHE A 88 3.40 8.60 5.53
C PHE A 88 2.09 9.04 4.88
N PRO A 89 1.27 9.84 5.58
CA PRO A 89 0.04 10.37 5.01
C PRO A 89 0.38 11.23 3.79
N SER A 90 -0.25 10.92 2.65
CA SER A 90 -0.01 11.68 1.42
C SER A 90 -0.40 13.16 1.64
N ARG A 91 0.59 14.05 1.54
CA ARG A 91 0.42 15.51 1.67
C ARG A 91 -0.54 16.10 0.63
N ALA A 92 -0.87 15.33 -0.42
CA ALA A 92 -1.82 15.70 -1.47
C ALA A 92 -3.23 16.04 -0.94
N GLN A 93 -3.61 15.56 0.25
CA GLN A 93 -4.90 15.88 0.87
C GLN A 93 -4.88 17.13 1.77
N GLY A 94 -3.70 17.60 2.20
CA GLY A 94 -3.54 18.77 3.07
C GLY A 94 -3.50 20.13 2.35
N GLY A 95 -3.26 20.13 1.03
CA GLY A 95 -3.23 21.34 0.20
C GLY A 95 -4.62 21.93 -0.06
N ALA A 96 -5.63 21.07 -0.29
CA ALA A 96 -7.01 21.49 -0.52
C ALA A 96 -7.64 22.15 0.73
N ALA A 97 -7.29 21.68 1.92
CA ALA A 97 -7.76 22.26 3.18
C ALA A 97 -7.14 23.64 3.48
N ARG A 98 -5.88 23.88 3.08
CA ARG A 98 -5.22 25.19 3.30
C ARG A 98 -5.67 26.27 2.31
N LEU A 99 -6.08 25.90 1.11
CA LEU A 99 -6.56 26.87 0.10
C LEU A 99 -8.01 27.32 0.35
N SER A 100 -8.82 26.56 1.07
CA SER A 100 -10.19 26.93 1.41
C SER A 100 -10.30 27.98 2.53
N ARG A 101 -9.23 28.21 3.33
CA ARG A 101 -9.27 29.16 4.47
C ARG A 101 -8.95 30.62 4.08
N ARG A 102 -8.53 30.89 2.83
CA ARG A 102 -8.02 32.22 2.43
C ARG A 102 -8.95 33.04 1.54
N ALA A 103 -10.16 32.56 1.24
CA ALA A 103 -11.11 33.26 0.38
C ALA A 103 -12.38 33.66 1.16
N ARG A 104 -12.30 34.75 1.91
CA ARG A 104 -13.47 35.58 2.26
C ARG A 104 -13.07 37.05 2.22
N PRO A 105 -13.32 37.77 1.11
CA PRO A 105 -13.36 39.22 1.16
C PRO A 105 -14.72 39.62 1.73
N ALA A 106 -14.71 40.34 2.85
CA ALA A 106 -15.88 41.04 3.35
C ALA A 106 -16.08 42.29 2.49
N VAL A 107 -17.17 42.33 1.74
CA VAL A 107 -17.66 43.53 1.06
C VAL A 107 -18.54 44.28 2.06
N ARG A 108 -18.21 45.54 2.34
CA ARG A 108 -19.11 46.50 2.97
C ARG A 108 -19.12 47.76 2.13
#